data_AF-A0A8E0VMH0-F1
#
_entry.id   AF-A0A8E0VMH0-F1
#
_cell.length_a   1.000
_cell.length_b   1.000
_cell.length_c   1.000
_cell.angle_alpha   90.00
_cell.angle_beta   90.00
_cell.angle_gamma   90.00
#
_symmetry.space_group_name_H-M   'P 1'
#
loop_
_entity.id
_entity.type
_entity.pdbx_description
1 polymer ?
#
loop_
_entity_poly.entity_id
_entity_poly.type
_entity_poly.pdbx_seq_one_letter_code
_entity_poly.pdbx_strand_id
1 'polypeptide(L)'
;MTTKIATVANLALHAFQQHSARVTLASTAASTLGAPTGSTPGARTAPIPPFGPTSPDGSGMVQNSPNHTSSSAPCNNSLPDALQRLLISVHNLKPKDIGFDMSWVSDSQVYAAPVAYVHITENEVFSMGIFILRPGSRIPLHDHPGMYGILRVMYGSLRCRSFTPLQNLKPNHPAYPRSFLTEAFPGSGWQFRDLIMARPHQDVVVNAENCAQLLTPEEGNLHEVTPVDGPAVFLDILAPPYDHDLGTRECRFYKEVILLGNHVPTRPVDSTSSTEIGSNAECASNQQHSDVNDVHLLNGLRDGSQLIYLVETNQPKDYWCESAEYVGPSVV
;
A
#
# COMPACT_ATOMS: atom_id res chain seq x y z
N MET A 1 5.22 7.79 35.59
CA MET A 1 5.35 8.53 34.31
C MET A 1 4.98 7.57 33.20
N THR A 2 4.15 7.99 32.24
CA THR A 2 3.80 7.17 31.07
C THR A 2 5.03 6.94 30.22
N THR A 3 5.25 5.72 29.76
CA THR A 3 6.37 5.40 28.86
C THR A 3 6.12 6.02 27.49
N LYS A 4 7.16 6.20 26.67
CA LYS A 4 6.97 6.71 25.31
C LYS A 4 6.20 5.73 24.44
N ILE A 5 6.43 4.43 24.59
CA ILE A 5 5.74 3.41 23.82
C ILE A 5 4.25 3.34 24.18
N ALA A 6 3.88 3.50 25.46
CA ALA A 6 2.49 3.67 25.88
C ALA A 6 1.86 4.95 25.29
N THR A 7 2.63 6.03 25.16
CA THR A 7 2.17 7.26 24.49
C THR A 7 1.86 7.00 23.01
N VAL A 8 2.73 6.25 22.30
CA VAL A 8 2.49 5.84 20.91
C VAL A 8 1.27 4.94 20.78
N ALA A 9 1.10 3.95 21.66
CA ALA A 9 -0.08 3.08 21.67
C ALA A 9 -1.39 3.86 21.84
N ASN A 10 -1.43 4.82 22.78
CA ASN A 10 -2.59 5.68 22.99
C ASN A 10 -2.89 6.58 21.77
N LEU A 11 -1.85 7.11 21.12
CA LEU A 11 -2.02 7.88 19.89
C LEU A 11 -2.50 7.02 18.72
N ALA A 12 -2.03 5.77 18.61
CA ALA A 12 -2.48 4.82 17.59
C ALA A 12 -3.96 4.50 17.75
N LEU A 13 -4.40 4.23 18.99
CA LEU A 13 -5.82 4.06 19.31
C LEU A 13 -6.64 5.26 18.82
N HIS A 14 -6.26 6.48 19.20
CA HIS A 14 -6.99 7.68 18.84
C HIS A 14 -6.96 7.99 17.33
N ALA A 15 -5.82 7.77 16.66
CA ALA A 15 -5.67 8.05 15.23
C ALA A 15 -6.49 7.10 14.36
N PHE A 16 -6.64 5.84 14.77
CA PHE A 16 -7.23 4.80 13.93
C PHE A 16 -8.63 4.34 14.33
N GLN A 17 -9.14 4.72 15.52
CA GLN A 17 -10.43 4.24 16.03
C GLN A 17 -11.58 4.36 15.01
N GLN A 18 -11.72 5.53 14.37
CA GLN A 18 -12.79 5.75 13.38
C GLN A 18 -12.59 4.93 12.09
N HIS A 19 -11.34 4.71 11.69
CA HIS A 19 -11.03 3.89 10.51
C HIS A 19 -11.36 2.43 10.78
N SER A 20 -10.82 1.87 11.87
CA SER A 20 -11.01 0.48 12.24
C SER A 20 -12.50 0.15 12.43
N ALA A 21 -13.27 1.03 13.09
CA ALA A 21 -14.72 0.85 13.22
C ALA A 21 -15.44 0.77 11.85
N ARG A 22 -15.07 1.62 10.88
CA ARG A 22 -15.67 1.60 9.53
C ARG A 22 -15.33 0.32 8.77
N VAL A 23 -14.07 -0.12 8.83
CA VAL A 23 -13.61 -1.34 8.15
C VAL A 23 -14.29 -2.58 8.73
N THR A 24 -14.41 -2.68 10.05
CA THR A 24 -15.10 -3.79 10.72
C THR A 24 -16.58 -3.83 10.34
N LEU A 25 -17.28 -2.69 10.33
CA LEU A 25 -18.69 -2.63 9.92
C LEU A 25 -18.88 -3.03 8.44
N ALA A 26 -18.00 -2.56 7.55
CA ALA A 26 -18.06 -2.91 6.13
C ALA A 26 -17.84 -4.42 5.91
N SER A 27 -16.90 -5.02 6.65
CA SER A 27 -16.62 -6.46 6.59
C SER A 27 -17.82 -7.28 7.07
N THR A 28 -18.42 -6.91 8.20
CA THR A 28 -19.63 -7.59 8.73
C THR A 28 -20.83 -7.48 7.78
N ALA A 29 -21.02 -6.31 7.15
CA ALA A 29 -22.09 -6.13 6.17
C ALA A 29 -21.89 -7.02 4.93
N ALA A 30 -20.65 -7.13 4.43
CA ALA A 30 -20.32 -8.01 3.31
C ALA A 30 -20.56 -9.49 3.64
N SER A 31 -20.17 -9.94 4.84
CA SER A 31 -20.41 -11.33 5.29
C SER A 31 -21.89 -11.66 5.47
N THR A 32 -22.70 -10.69 5.91
CA THR A 32 -24.16 -10.89 6.09
C THR A 32 -24.90 -11.00 4.75
N LEU A 33 -24.44 -10.29 3.72
CA LEU A 33 -25.00 -10.34 2.36
C LEU A 33 -24.59 -11.62 1.58
N GLY A 34 -23.63 -12.40 2.08
CA GLY A 34 -23.18 -13.66 1.49
C GLY A 34 -23.98 -14.92 1.87
N ALA A 35 -24.97 -14.81 2.76
CA ALA A 35 -25.83 -15.93 3.13
C ALA A 35 -27.00 -16.10 2.13
N PRO A 36 -27.29 -17.31 1.61
CA PRO A 36 -28.39 -17.49 0.66
C PRO A 36 -29.72 -17.50 1.41
N THR A 37 -30.47 -16.40 1.34
CA THR A 37 -31.87 -16.38 1.81
C THR A 37 -32.81 -16.03 0.66
N GLY A 38 -33.74 -16.93 0.39
CA GLY A 38 -34.71 -16.84 -0.70
C GLY A 38 -35.74 -15.73 -0.57
N SER A 39 -36.21 -15.28 -1.73
CA SER A 39 -37.55 -14.74 -2.06
C SER A 39 -38.19 -13.66 -1.15
N THR A 40 -38.01 -12.38 -1.55
CA THR A 40 -38.94 -11.23 -1.77
C THR A 40 -40.39 -11.19 -1.22
N PRO A 41 -41.12 -10.03 -1.25
CA PRO A 41 -40.74 -8.61 -1.47
C PRO A 41 -41.50 -7.56 -0.59
N GLY A 42 -41.08 -6.28 -0.64
CA GLY A 42 -42.04 -5.15 -0.59
C GLY A 42 -41.55 -3.78 -0.11
N ALA A 43 -41.51 -2.81 -1.05
CA ALA A 43 -41.78 -1.35 -0.92
C ALA A 43 -40.89 -0.50 0.04
N ARG A 44 -40.55 0.77 -0.17
CA ARG A 44 -40.91 1.84 -1.14
C ARG A 44 -39.87 2.98 -0.99
N THR A 45 -39.68 3.71 -2.08
CA THR A 45 -38.87 4.93 -2.32
C THR A 45 -39.31 6.19 -1.56
N ALA A 46 -38.37 7.13 -1.28
CA ALA A 46 -38.39 8.60 -1.58
C ALA A 46 -37.27 9.37 -0.77
N PRO A 47 -37.02 10.69 -0.93
CA PRO A 47 -35.96 11.23 -1.78
C PRO A 47 -34.99 12.27 -1.11
N ILE A 48 -34.00 12.67 -1.90
CA ILE A 48 -32.93 13.69 -1.70
C ILE A 48 -33.49 15.13 -1.64
N PRO A 49 -32.87 16.07 -0.89
CA PRO A 49 -33.00 17.51 -1.14
C PRO A 49 -31.69 18.18 -1.68
N PRO A 50 -31.80 19.37 -2.30
CA PRO A 50 -30.90 19.84 -3.34
C PRO A 50 -29.86 20.90 -2.91
N PHE A 51 -28.91 21.13 -3.82
CA PHE A 51 -27.89 22.19 -3.84
C PHE A 51 -28.45 23.62 -3.82
N GLY A 52 -27.66 24.54 -3.26
CA GLY A 52 -27.77 26.00 -3.40
C GLY A 52 -26.38 26.67 -3.47
N PRO A 53 -26.26 27.93 -3.95
CA PRO A 53 -25.15 28.32 -4.83
C PRO A 53 -24.20 29.44 -4.33
N THR A 54 -23.10 29.60 -5.09
CA THR A 54 -22.32 30.81 -5.45
C THR A 54 -21.37 31.54 -4.47
N SER A 55 -20.14 31.76 -4.98
CA SER A 55 -18.96 32.54 -4.55
C SER A 55 -19.19 34.07 -4.47
N PRO A 56 -18.20 34.94 -4.09
CA PRO A 56 -17.01 35.23 -4.93
C PRO A 56 -15.67 35.59 -4.22
N ASP A 57 -14.60 35.45 -5.01
CA ASP A 57 -13.35 36.23 -5.15
C ASP A 57 -12.45 36.62 -3.96
N GLY A 58 -11.16 36.29 -4.13
CA GLY A 58 -10.03 36.84 -3.38
C GLY A 58 -8.69 36.54 -4.06
N SER A 59 -8.28 37.42 -4.97
CA SER A 59 -7.02 37.42 -5.72
C SER A 59 -5.79 37.54 -4.81
N GLY A 60 -4.71 36.80 -5.11
CA GLY A 60 -3.41 36.92 -4.45
C GLY A 60 -2.27 36.37 -5.30
N MET A 61 -1.27 37.22 -5.56
CA MET A 61 -0.22 37.12 -6.58
C MET A 61 0.76 35.94 -6.43
N VAL A 62 1.18 35.39 -7.58
CA VAL A 62 2.30 34.45 -7.74
C VAL A 62 3.56 35.23 -8.12
N GLN A 63 4.67 35.00 -7.42
CA GLN A 63 6.02 35.34 -7.90
C GLN A 63 6.88 34.08 -7.93
N ASN A 64 7.39 33.77 -9.12
CA ASN A 64 8.36 32.71 -9.39
C ASN A 64 9.79 33.26 -9.29
N SER A 65 10.69 32.52 -8.63
CA SER A 65 12.03 32.18 -9.18
C SER A 65 12.83 31.27 -8.23
N PRO A 66 13.83 30.53 -8.76
CA PRO A 66 14.12 29.14 -8.38
C PRO A 66 15.37 28.97 -7.49
N ASN A 67 15.45 27.87 -6.73
CA ASN A 67 16.64 26.99 -6.70
C ASN A 67 16.51 25.79 -5.73
N HIS A 68 16.80 24.61 -6.30
CA HIS A 68 17.44 23.42 -5.73
C HIS A 68 17.22 23.04 -4.25
N THR A 69 16.43 21.99 -4.01
CA THR A 69 16.60 21.07 -2.87
C THR A 69 16.13 19.64 -3.20
N SER A 70 16.87 18.69 -2.64
CA SER A 70 16.73 17.23 -2.67
C SER A 70 15.31 16.71 -2.39
N SER A 71 14.87 15.73 -3.17
CA SER A 71 13.59 15.03 -3.02
C SER A 71 13.58 14.14 -1.76
N SER A 72 13.26 14.75 -0.63
CA SER A 72 12.60 14.09 0.50
C SER A 72 11.09 14.21 0.28
N ALA A 73 10.32 13.13 0.49
CA ALA A 73 8.86 13.19 0.42
C ALA A 73 8.33 14.37 1.28
N PRO A 74 7.47 15.25 0.74
CA PRO A 74 6.96 16.38 1.50
C PRO A 74 6.06 15.84 2.62
N CYS A 75 6.26 16.34 3.83
CA CYS A 75 5.27 16.21 4.89
C CYS A 75 3.95 16.81 4.35
N ASN A 76 3.02 15.97 3.93
CA ASN A 76 1.76 16.36 3.33
C ASN A 76 0.96 17.25 4.28
N ASN A 77 0.56 18.45 3.84
CA ASN A 77 -0.34 19.37 4.55
C ASN A 77 -1.81 18.85 4.64
N SER A 78 -2.04 17.54 4.58
CA SER A 78 -3.40 16.96 4.52
C SER A 78 -3.58 15.66 5.32
N LEU A 79 -2.65 15.29 6.20
CA LEU A 79 -2.87 14.18 7.13
C LEU A 79 -3.72 14.64 8.32
N PRO A 80 -4.63 13.82 8.86
CA PRO A 80 -5.34 14.14 10.09
C PRO A 80 -4.35 14.41 11.24
N ASP A 81 -4.61 15.44 12.05
CA ASP A 81 -3.74 15.86 13.17
C ASP A 81 -3.36 14.71 14.11
N ALA A 82 -4.28 13.77 14.35
CA ALA A 82 -4.03 12.59 15.19
C ALA A 82 -2.96 11.67 14.57
N LEU A 83 -3.04 11.42 13.27
CA LEU A 83 -2.05 10.60 12.55
C LEU A 83 -0.70 11.30 12.47
N GLN A 84 -0.68 12.62 12.27
CA GLN A 84 0.57 13.38 12.29
C GLN A 84 1.26 13.31 13.67
N ARG A 85 0.51 13.49 14.77
CA ARG A 85 1.05 13.34 16.13
C ARG A 85 1.57 11.92 16.40
N LEU A 86 0.89 10.91 15.90
CA LEU A 86 1.35 9.52 15.97
C LEU A 86 2.68 9.33 15.25
N LEU A 87 2.78 9.75 13.99
CA LEU A 87 4.01 9.62 13.18
C LEU A 87 5.20 10.34 13.83
N ILE A 88 4.99 11.55 14.36
CA ILE A 88 6.01 12.29 15.10
C ILE A 88 6.43 11.52 16.36
N SER A 89 5.48 10.93 17.09
CA SER A 89 5.78 10.18 18.32
C SER A 89 6.54 8.88 18.02
N VAL A 90 6.17 8.17 16.96
CA VAL A 90 6.88 6.97 16.47
C VAL A 90 8.31 7.32 16.04
N HIS A 91 8.51 8.42 15.30
CA HIS A 91 9.84 8.86 14.88
C HIS A 91 10.77 9.13 16.09
N ASN A 92 10.22 9.65 17.19
CA ASN A 92 10.96 10.00 18.40
C ASN A 92 11.27 8.82 19.35
N LEU A 93 10.78 7.61 19.03
CA LEU A 93 11.17 6.40 19.75
C LEU A 93 12.66 6.10 19.54
N LYS A 94 13.29 5.59 20.58
CA LYS A 94 14.66 5.07 20.59
C LYS A 94 14.64 3.57 20.88
N PRO A 95 15.73 2.83 20.59
CA PRO A 95 15.78 1.38 20.83
C PRO A 95 15.37 0.98 22.26
N LYS A 96 15.84 1.71 23.29
CA LYS A 96 15.45 1.48 24.69
C LYS A 96 13.95 1.67 24.97
N ASP A 97 13.26 2.50 24.19
CA ASP A 97 11.85 2.82 24.41
C ASP A 97 10.95 1.65 23.98
N ILE A 98 11.48 0.70 23.18
CA ILE A 98 10.79 -0.51 22.69
C ILE A 98 11.39 -1.80 23.26
N GLY A 99 12.26 -1.72 24.27
CA GLY A 99 12.94 -2.89 24.83
C GLY A 99 13.89 -3.60 23.87
N PHE A 100 14.49 -2.87 22.92
CA PHE A 100 15.46 -3.45 21.99
C PHE A 100 16.63 -4.10 22.76
N ASP A 101 16.89 -5.36 22.43
CA ASP A 101 18.01 -6.13 22.97
C ASP A 101 19.06 -6.37 21.88
N MET A 102 20.33 -6.12 22.19
CA MET A 102 21.43 -6.35 21.25
C MET A 102 21.56 -7.82 20.83
N SER A 103 21.15 -8.77 21.68
CA SER A 103 21.14 -10.20 21.37
C SER A 103 20.30 -10.55 20.14
N TRP A 104 19.26 -9.76 19.83
CA TRP A 104 18.42 -9.94 18.64
C TRP A 104 19.22 -9.85 17.33
N VAL A 105 20.33 -9.12 17.34
CA VAL A 105 21.13 -8.84 16.14
C VAL A 105 22.56 -9.36 16.22
N SER A 106 23.08 -9.65 17.42
CA SER A 106 24.45 -10.14 17.60
C SER A 106 24.56 -11.66 17.62
N ASP A 107 23.50 -12.38 17.99
CA ASP A 107 23.53 -13.83 18.15
C ASP A 107 22.61 -14.54 17.15
N SER A 108 23.24 -15.16 16.16
CA SER A 108 22.55 -15.95 15.12
C SER A 108 21.79 -17.17 15.66
N GLN A 109 22.01 -17.57 16.91
CA GLN A 109 21.36 -18.74 17.53
C GLN A 109 20.09 -18.41 18.31
N VAL A 110 19.77 -17.13 18.55
CA VAL A 110 18.61 -16.74 19.37
C VAL A 110 17.29 -17.24 18.78
N TYR A 111 17.19 -17.23 17.46
CA TYR A 111 16.00 -17.68 16.74
C TYR A 111 16.36 -18.78 15.72
N ALA A 112 15.43 -19.64 15.32
CA ALA A 112 15.64 -20.53 14.18
C ALA A 112 15.14 -19.89 12.87
N ALA A 113 14.11 -19.04 12.99
CA ALA A 113 13.41 -18.45 11.86
C ALA A 113 14.22 -17.36 11.12
N PRO A 114 13.95 -17.12 9.83
CA PRO A 114 14.53 -16.01 9.07
C PRO A 114 14.06 -14.64 9.59
N VAL A 115 12.90 -14.62 10.24
CA VAL A 115 12.30 -13.44 10.87
C VAL A 115 11.78 -13.84 12.25
N ALA A 116 11.96 -12.98 13.25
CA ALA A 116 11.30 -13.11 14.54
C ALA A 116 10.31 -11.95 14.76
N TYR A 117 9.21 -12.23 15.45
CA TYR A 117 8.16 -11.28 15.77
C TYR A 117 7.99 -11.15 17.29
N VAL A 118 8.18 -9.95 17.80
CA VAL A 118 7.91 -9.59 19.20
C VAL A 118 6.56 -8.89 19.24
N HIS A 119 5.55 -9.56 19.79
CA HIS A 119 4.23 -8.95 20.00
C HIS A 119 4.30 -7.94 21.15
N ILE A 120 3.88 -6.69 20.92
CA ILE A 120 3.81 -5.67 21.97
C ILE A 120 2.39 -5.55 22.52
N THR A 121 1.42 -5.25 21.65
CA THR A 121 0.01 -5.10 22.03
C THR A 121 -0.89 -5.20 20.82
N GLU A 122 -2.12 -5.62 21.05
CA GLU A 122 -3.16 -5.69 20.03
C GLU A 122 -4.54 -5.49 20.66
N ASN A 123 -5.43 -4.85 19.89
CA ASN A 123 -6.86 -4.73 20.16
C ASN A 123 -7.59 -4.56 18.82
N GLU A 124 -8.92 -4.40 18.86
CA GLU A 124 -9.75 -4.26 17.66
C GLU A 124 -9.40 -3.05 16.75
N VAL A 125 -8.66 -2.06 17.27
CA VAL A 125 -8.30 -0.85 16.56
C VAL A 125 -6.94 -0.96 15.88
N PHE A 126 -5.93 -1.52 16.56
CA PHE A 126 -4.59 -1.66 16.01
C PHE A 126 -3.80 -2.80 16.66
N SER A 127 -2.77 -3.26 15.95
CA SER A 127 -1.72 -4.13 16.47
C SER A 127 -0.39 -3.40 16.41
N MET A 128 0.50 -3.73 17.33
CA MET A 128 1.86 -3.20 17.39
C MET A 128 2.83 -4.34 17.73
N GLY A 129 3.91 -4.41 16.95
CA GLY A 129 4.92 -5.43 17.13
C GLY A 129 6.27 -5.01 16.56
N ILE A 130 7.29 -5.82 16.81
CA ILE A 130 8.64 -5.62 16.29
C ILE A 130 9.00 -6.81 15.43
N PHE A 131 9.51 -6.54 14.24
CA PHE A 131 10.10 -7.55 13.37
C PHE A 131 11.62 -7.46 13.42
N ILE A 132 12.25 -8.62 13.55
CA ILE A 132 13.71 -8.81 13.56
C ILE A 132 14.06 -9.65 12.34
N LEU A 133 14.74 -9.05 11.34
CA LEU A 133 15.09 -9.69 10.09
C LEU A 133 16.58 -10.03 10.07
N ARG A 134 16.88 -11.29 9.74
CA ARG A 134 18.25 -11.79 9.57
C ARG A 134 18.89 -11.32 8.27
N PRO A 135 20.23 -11.23 8.20
CA PRO A 135 20.92 -11.02 6.93
C PRO A 135 20.45 -12.03 5.87
N GLY A 136 20.02 -11.53 4.71
CA GLY A 136 19.54 -12.36 3.60
C GLY A 136 18.12 -12.90 3.73
N SER A 137 17.39 -12.61 4.82
CA SER A 137 15.95 -12.91 4.89
C SER A 137 15.11 -11.84 4.19
N ARG A 138 13.80 -12.05 4.14
CA ARG A 138 12.82 -11.04 3.72
C ARG A 138 11.49 -11.31 4.40
N ILE A 139 10.67 -10.27 4.53
CA ILE A 139 9.22 -10.43 4.58
C ILE A 139 8.75 -10.33 3.12
N PRO A 140 8.30 -11.46 2.51
CA PRO A 140 7.97 -11.50 1.10
C PRO A 140 6.85 -10.53 0.73
N LEU A 141 6.71 -10.20 -0.55
CA LEU A 141 5.64 -9.34 -1.03
C LEU A 141 4.26 -9.79 -0.52
N HIS A 142 3.57 -8.92 0.22
CA HIS A 142 2.28 -9.20 0.85
C HIS A 142 1.37 -7.97 0.89
N ASP A 143 0.06 -8.17 1.12
CA ASP A 143 -0.95 -7.11 1.24
C ASP A 143 -1.34 -6.77 2.69
N HIS A 144 -2.04 -5.65 2.85
CA HIS A 144 -2.60 -5.14 4.11
C HIS A 144 -4.07 -4.70 3.92
N PRO A 145 -5.01 -5.61 3.60
CA PRO A 145 -6.32 -5.23 3.05
C PRO A 145 -7.11 -4.26 3.94
N GLY A 146 -7.30 -3.03 3.45
CA GLY A 146 -8.07 -2.01 4.16
C GLY A 146 -7.35 -1.39 5.36
N MET A 147 -6.06 -1.65 5.55
CA MET A 147 -5.29 -1.27 6.73
C MET A 147 -4.37 -0.09 6.46
N TYR A 148 -4.15 0.72 7.49
CA TYR A 148 -2.97 1.57 7.61
C TYR A 148 -1.81 0.74 8.18
N GLY A 149 -0.59 1.08 7.78
CA GLY A 149 0.63 0.51 8.34
C GLY A 149 1.69 1.57 8.57
N ILE A 150 2.35 1.54 9.72
CA ILE A 150 3.45 2.43 10.07
C ILE A 150 4.68 1.59 10.39
N LEU A 151 5.68 1.66 9.50
CA LEU A 151 6.95 0.98 9.67
C LEU A 151 8.03 1.97 10.10
N ARG A 152 8.74 1.65 11.19
CA ARG A 152 9.85 2.46 11.70
C ARG A 152 11.07 1.61 12.00
N VAL A 153 12.15 1.82 11.25
CA VAL A 153 13.44 1.13 11.49
C VAL A 153 14.06 1.60 12.80
N MET A 154 14.43 0.65 13.65
CA MET A 154 15.02 0.87 14.97
C MET A 154 16.50 0.47 15.01
N TYR A 155 16.90 -0.46 14.14
CA TYR A 155 18.27 -0.89 13.95
C TYR A 155 18.49 -1.37 12.51
N GLY A 156 19.68 -1.14 11.97
CA GLY A 156 20.05 -1.57 10.61
C GLY A 156 19.36 -0.75 9.52
N SER A 157 19.30 -1.32 8.32
CA SER A 157 18.66 -0.72 7.15
C SER A 157 17.73 -1.74 6.48
N LEU A 158 16.63 -1.25 5.92
CA LEU A 158 15.66 -2.03 5.16
C LEU A 158 15.54 -1.45 3.75
N ARG A 159 15.49 -2.32 2.75
CA ARG A 159 14.95 -2.00 1.43
C ARG A 159 13.46 -2.31 1.45
N CYS A 160 12.65 -1.31 1.13
CA CYS A 160 11.20 -1.43 1.03
C CYS A 160 10.79 -1.22 -0.42
N ARG A 161 10.14 -2.24 -1.00
CA ARG A 161 9.54 -2.18 -2.33
C ARG A 161 8.04 -2.22 -2.16
N SER A 162 7.32 -1.18 -2.58
CA SER A 162 5.88 -1.11 -2.41
C SER A 162 5.14 -0.84 -3.71
N PHE A 163 3.89 -1.27 -3.75
CA PHE A 163 3.03 -1.22 -4.92
C PHE A 163 1.60 -0.86 -4.51
N THR A 164 0.89 -0.18 -5.39
CA THR A 164 -0.55 0.05 -5.26
C THR A 164 -1.28 -0.81 -6.29
N PRO A 165 -2.11 -1.79 -5.87
CA PRO A 165 -2.93 -2.53 -6.81
C PRO A 165 -3.90 -1.60 -7.54
N LEU A 166 -4.02 -1.77 -8.86
CA LEU A 166 -4.97 -1.04 -9.67
C LEU A 166 -6.32 -1.78 -9.65
N GLN A 167 -7.32 -1.18 -9.02
CA GLN A 167 -8.65 -1.76 -8.92
C GLN A 167 -9.47 -1.51 -10.19
N ASN A 168 -10.42 -2.41 -10.49
CA ASN A 168 -11.47 -2.24 -11.50
C ASN A 168 -10.99 -2.07 -12.97
N LEU A 169 -9.79 -2.53 -13.31
CA LEU A 169 -9.34 -2.53 -14.71
C LEU A 169 -10.10 -3.58 -15.53
N LYS A 170 -10.94 -3.13 -16.47
CA LYS A 170 -11.68 -3.99 -17.40
C LYS A 170 -10.70 -4.84 -18.23
N PRO A 171 -10.97 -6.12 -18.51
CA PRO A 171 -10.07 -7.00 -19.29
C PRO A 171 -9.62 -6.45 -20.66
N ASN A 172 -10.40 -5.54 -21.25
CA ASN A 172 -10.09 -4.88 -22.52
C ASN A 172 -9.15 -3.66 -22.38
N HIS A 173 -8.74 -3.32 -21.16
CA HIS A 173 -7.90 -2.16 -20.88
C HIS A 173 -6.50 -2.35 -21.49
N PRO A 174 -5.91 -1.33 -22.15
CA PRO A 174 -4.64 -1.46 -22.89
C PRO A 174 -3.43 -1.84 -22.03
N ALA A 175 -3.51 -1.66 -20.71
CA ALA A 175 -2.51 -2.14 -19.76
C ALA A 175 -2.44 -3.67 -19.66
N TYR A 176 -3.49 -4.37 -20.07
CA TYR A 176 -3.44 -5.82 -20.16
C TYR A 176 -2.63 -6.25 -21.39
N PRO A 177 -1.73 -7.23 -21.24
CA PRO A 177 -0.95 -7.79 -22.34
C PRO A 177 -1.88 -8.34 -23.43
N ARG A 178 -1.66 -7.93 -24.68
CA ARG A 178 -2.43 -8.40 -25.85
C ARG A 178 -1.96 -9.76 -26.37
N SER A 179 -0.74 -10.17 -26.03
CA SER A 179 -0.15 -11.47 -26.38
C SER A 179 -0.62 -12.56 -25.42
N PHE A 180 -0.96 -13.73 -25.96
CA PHE A 180 -1.45 -14.88 -25.21
C PHE A 180 -0.47 -15.29 -24.11
N LEU A 181 -0.87 -15.09 -22.85
CA LEU A 181 -0.14 -15.50 -21.63
C LEU A 181 0.12 -17.01 -21.52
N THR A 182 -0.39 -17.81 -22.45
CA THR A 182 -0.14 -19.25 -22.52
C THR A 182 1.37 -19.55 -22.57
N GLU A 183 2.20 -18.61 -23.07
CA GLU A 183 3.67 -18.71 -23.04
C GLU A 183 4.33 -18.13 -21.78
N ALA A 184 3.67 -17.22 -21.06
CA ALA A 184 4.22 -16.61 -19.83
C ALA A 184 4.19 -17.57 -18.63
N PHE A 185 3.32 -18.59 -18.69
CA PHE A 185 3.07 -19.50 -17.57
C PHE A 185 2.91 -20.98 -17.96
N PRO A 186 3.90 -21.63 -18.62
CA PRO A 186 3.80 -23.05 -18.92
C PRO A 186 3.75 -23.86 -17.61
N GLY A 187 2.64 -24.56 -17.35
CA GLY A 187 2.52 -25.50 -16.23
C GLY A 187 2.21 -24.90 -14.85
N SER A 188 1.96 -23.58 -14.70
CA SER A 188 1.58 -23.00 -13.40
C SER A 188 0.08 -23.08 -13.09
N GLY A 189 -0.76 -23.24 -14.11
CA GLY A 189 -2.23 -23.24 -13.98
C GLY A 189 -2.86 -21.85 -13.88
N TRP A 190 -2.07 -20.76 -13.89
CA TRP A 190 -2.60 -19.40 -13.83
C TRP A 190 -3.24 -18.93 -15.13
N GLN A 191 -4.27 -18.14 -14.97
CA GLN A 191 -5.04 -17.48 -16.01
C GLN A 191 -4.86 -15.97 -15.93
N PHE A 192 -5.21 -15.29 -17.02
CA PHE A 192 -5.20 -13.84 -17.08
C PHE A 192 -5.98 -13.15 -15.95
N ARG A 193 -7.08 -13.77 -15.49
CA ARG A 193 -7.90 -13.26 -14.39
C ARG A 193 -7.18 -13.25 -13.04
N ASP A 194 -6.09 -14.02 -12.91
CA ASP A 194 -5.30 -14.12 -11.69
C ASP A 194 -4.21 -13.03 -11.63
N LEU A 195 -4.01 -12.27 -12.71
CA LEU A 195 -3.06 -11.17 -12.76
C LEU A 195 -3.61 -9.95 -12.04
N ILE A 196 -2.83 -9.45 -11.09
CA ILE A 196 -3.04 -8.18 -10.42
C ILE A 196 -2.06 -7.18 -11.03
N MET A 197 -2.57 -6.14 -11.67
CA MET A 197 -1.75 -5.01 -12.08
C MET A 197 -1.53 -4.09 -10.89
N ALA A 198 -0.29 -3.65 -10.70
CA ALA A 198 0.02 -2.69 -9.67
C ALA A 198 0.95 -1.60 -10.19
N ARG A 199 0.78 -0.40 -9.63
CA ARG A 199 1.68 0.72 -9.83
C ARG A 199 2.84 0.59 -8.83
N PRO A 200 4.10 0.51 -9.28
CA PRO A 200 5.23 0.54 -8.36
C PRO A 200 5.42 1.93 -7.76
N HIS A 201 5.86 1.96 -6.51
CA HIS A 201 6.45 3.14 -5.88
C HIS A 201 7.97 3.08 -6.00
N GLN A 202 8.64 4.17 -5.62
CA GLN A 202 10.09 4.20 -5.59
C GLN A 202 10.63 3.14 -4.62
N ASP A 203 11.64 2.40 -5.07
CA ASP A 203 12.41 1.50 -4.23
C ASP A 203 13.28 2.32 -3.27
N VAL A 204 13.05 2.17 -1.97
CA VAL A 204 13.68 2.99 -0.94
C VAL A 204 14.47 2.15 0.04
N VAL A 205 15.66 2.63 0.41
CA VAL A 205 16.41 2.11 1.55
C VAL A 205 16.21 3.06 2.72
N VAL A 206 15.69 2.54 3.82
CA VAL A 206 15.37 3.29 5.04
C VAL A 206 16.11 2.72 6.23
N ASN A 207 16.56 3.59 7.13
CA ASN A 207 17.30 3.24 8.33
C ASN A 207 16.77 4.01 9.55
N ALA A 208 17.47 3.87 10.68
CA ALA A 208 17.09 4.50 11.95
C ALA A 208 17.09 6.05 11.93
N GLU A 209 17.65 6.71 10.92
CA GLU A 209 17.63 8.18 10.78
C GLU A 209 16.42 8.68 9.97
N ASN A 210 15.83 7.83 9.14
CA ASN A 210 14.68 8.20 8.31
C ASN A 210 13.38 8.27 9.12
N CYS A 211 12.42 9.06 8.61
CA CYS A 211 11.05 9.08 9.12
C CYS A 211 10.36 7.71 8.97
N ALA A 212 9.34 7.48 9.79
CA ALA A 212 8.48 6.30 9.64
C ALA A 212 7.85 6.28 8.24
N GLN A 213 7.76 5.09 7.65
CA GLN A 213 7.08 4.84 6.39
C GLN A 213 5.59 4.58 6.68
N LEU A 214 4.71 5.21 5.92
CA LEU A 214 3.26 5.07 6.03
C LEU A 214 2.73 4.40 4.78
N LEU A 215 1.99 3.30 4.95
CA LEU A 215 1.08 2.78 3.94
C LEU A 215 -0.36 3.08 4.35
N THR A 216 -1.23 3.28 3.36
CA THR A 216 -2.67 3.50 3.58
C THR A 216 -3.47 2.35 2.97
N PRO A 217 -4.79 2.28 3.25
CA PRO A 217 -5.66 1.31 2.61
C PRO A 217 -5.62 1.36 1.07
N GLU A 218 -5.30 2.51 0.50
CA GLU A 218 -5.29 2.78 -0.95
C GLU A 218 -3.88 2.89 -1.54
N GLU A 219 -2.86 3.26 -0.76
CA GLU A 219 -1.51 3.50 -1.26
C GLU A 219 -0.43 2.65 -0.57
N GLY A 220 0.41 2.00 -1.39
CA GLY A 220 1.56 1.22 -0.91
C GLY A 220 1.16 -0.05 -0.15
N ASN A 221 -0.09 -0.48 -0.30
CA ASN A 221 -0.69 -1.57 0.46
C ASN A 221 -0.05 -2.95 0.19
N LEU A 222 0.63 -3.10 -0.94
CA LEU A 222 1.47 -4.25 -1.23
C LEU A 222 2.92 -3.87 -0.97
N HIS A 223 3.66 -4.65 -0.18
CA HIS A 223 5.09 -4.39 -0.02
C HIS A 223 5.93 -5.63 0.31
N GLU A 224 7.21 -5.54 -0.04
CA GLU A 224 8.26 -6.48 0.34
C GLU A 224 9.32 -5.72 1.13
N VAL A 225 9.79 -6.35 2.22
CA VAL A 225 10.78 -5.75 3.13
C VAL A 225 11.97 -6.69 3.26
N THR A 226 13.17 -6.17 2.95
CA THR A 226 14.42 -6.94 2.97
C THR A 226 15.49 -6.18 3.75
N PRO A 227 16.27 -6.80 4.65
CA PRO A 227 17.34 -6.12 5.35
C PRO A 227 18.55 -5.89 4.42
N VAL A 228 19.24 -4.77 4.63
CA VAL A 228 20.37 -4.32 3.83
C VAL A 228 21.61 -4.27 4.72
N ASP A 229 22.71 -4.85 4.24
CA ASP A 229 24.03 -4.81 4.87
C ASP A 229 24.09 -5.30 6.33
N GLY A 230 23.20 -6.22 6.71
CA GLY A 230 23.18 -6.81 8.05
C GLY A 230 21.77 -7.21 8.50
N PRO A 231 21.57 -7.50 9.80
CA PRO A 231 20.24 -7.65 10.37
C PRO A 231 19.56 -6.28 10.47
N ALA A 232 18.23 -6.29 10.48
CA ALA A 232 17.44 -5.09 10.68
C ALA A 232 16.30 -5.35 11.66
N VAL A 233 15.95 -4.34 12.44
CA VAL A 233 14.84 -4.38 13.39
C VAL A 233 13.94 -3.19 13.15
N PHE A 234 12.64 -3.42 13.03
CA PHE A 234 11.67 -2.34 12.87
C PHE A 234 10.43 -2.55 13.74
N LEU A 235 9.88 -1.43 14.20
CA LEU A 235 8.56 -1.37 14.81
C LEU A 235 7.52 -1.28 13.71
N ASP A 236 6.44 -2.03 13.86
CA ASP A 236 5.28 -2.00 12.96
C ASP A 236 4.00 -1.71 13.75
N ILE A 237 3.13 -0.89 13.17
CA ILE A 237 1.79 -0.61 13.70
C ILE A 237 0.81 -0.78 12.56
N LEU A 238 -0.13 -1.73 12.70
CA LEU A 238 -1.16 -2.00 11.69
C LEU A 238 -2.55 -1.70 12.23
N ALA A 239 -3.39 -1.03 11.43
CA ALA A 239 -4.72 -0.62 11.87
C ALA A 239 -5.79 -0.69 10.76
N PRO A 240 -6.88 -1.48 10.93
CA PRO A 240 -7.05 -2.50 11.99
C PRO A 240 -5.99 -3.61 11.90
N PRO A 241 -5.87 -4.50 12.90
CA PRO A 241 -5.12 -5.74 12.74
C PRO A 241 -5.72 -6.63 11.63
N TYR A 242 -4.92 -7.61 11.21
CA TYR A 242 -5.43 -8.75 10.45
C TYR A 242 -6.54 -9.47 11.21
N ASP A 243 -7.44 -10.10 10.47
CA ASP A 243 -8.60 -10.80 11.00
C ASP A 243 -8.34 -12.30 11.01
N HIS A 244 -7.90 -12.81 12.16
CA HIS A 244 -7.64 -14.25 12.31
C HIS A 244 -8.92 -15.08 12.51
N ASP A 245 -10.03 -14.44 12.88
CA ASP A 245 -11.27 -15.15 13.25
C ASP A 245 -12.24 -15.29 12.07
N LEU A 246 -12.46 -14.19 11.33
CA LEU A 246 -13.42 -14.15 10.22
C LEU A 246 -12.75 -14.30 8.84
N GLY A 247 -11.42 -14.23 8.77
CA GLY A 247 -10.66 -14.35 7.52
C GLY A 247 -10.89 -13.21 6.53
N THR A 248 -11.53 -12.11 6.96
CA THR A 248 -11.89 -11.00 6.06
C THR A 248 -10.68 -10.13 5.70
N ARG A 249 -9.65 -10.14 6.55
CA ARG A 249 -8.39 -9.41 6.39
C ARG A 249 -7.24 -10.37 6.66
N GLU A 250 -6.97 -11.25 5.71
CA GLU A 250 -5.80 -12.13 5.76
C GLU A 250 -4.62 -11.47 5.05
N CYS A 251 -3.41 -11.75 5.55
CA CYS A 251 -2.16 -11.41 4.88
C CYS A 251 -1.96 -12.39 3.71
N ARG A 252 -2.07 -11.90 2.48
CA ARG A 252 -1.85 -12.69 1.26
C ARG A 252 -0.48 -12.41 0.69
N PHE A 253 0.13 -13.41 0.08
CA PHE A 253 1.44 -13.30 -0.53
C PHE A 253 1.35 -13.23 -2.04
N TYR A 254 2.25 -12.46 -2.64
CA TYR A 254 2.29 -12.26 -4.08
C TYR A 254 3.68 -12.48 -4.62
N LYS A 255 3.77 -12.67 -5.93
CA LYS A 255 5.03 -12.57 -6.64
C LYS A 255 4.88 -11.79 -7.92
N GLU A 256 5.96 -11.15 -8.32
CA GLU A 256 6.06 -10.50 -9.62
C GLU A 256 6.12 -11.51 -10.75
N VAL A 257 5.52 -11.11 -11.87
CA VAL A 257 5.51 -11.85 -13.11
C VAL A 257 6.12 -10.99 -14.21
N ILE A 258 7.09 -11.56 -14.91
CA ILE A 258 7.63 -10.99 -16.13
C ILE A 258 6.75 -11.43 -17.30
N LEU A 259 6.08 -10.48 -17.91
CA LEU A 259 5.36 -10.71 -19.16
C LEU A 259 6.30 -10.46 -20.34
N LEU A 260 6.68 -11.52 -21.04
CA LEU A 260 7.46 -11.42 -22.27
C LEU A 260 6.60 -10.71 -23.34
N GLY A 261 7.02 -9.50 -23.76
CA GLY A 261 6.40 -8.80 -24.91
C GLY A 261 5.96 -7.34 -24.70
N ASN A 262 5.96 -6.79 -23.47
CA ASN A 262 5.53 -5.40 -23.24
C ASN A 262 6.69 -4.38 -23.36
N HIS A 263 7.44 -4.42 -24.47
CA HIS A 263 8.09 -3.20 -24.95
C HIS A 263 6.99 -2.28 -25.50
N VAL A 264 6.52 -1.34 -24.70
CA VAL A 264 5.76 -0.21 -25.24
C VAL A 264 6.70 0.53 -26.20
N PRO A 265 6.41 0.60 -27.51
CA PRO A 265 7.28 1.34 -28.42
C PRO A 265 7.20 2.81 -28.05
N THR A 266 8.26 3.34 -27.44
CA THR A 266 8.49 4.78 -27.36
C THR A 266 8.77 5.26 -28.78
N ARG A 267 7.73 5.64 -29.53
CA ARG A 267 7.94 6.41 -30.75
C ARG A 267 8.31 7.84 -30.36
N PRO A 268 9.47 8.36 -30.75
CA PRO A 268 9.74 9.80 -30.67
C PRO A 268 8.80 10.51 -31.65
N VAL A 269 8.08 11.52 -31.16
CA VAL A 269 7.41 12.48 -32.03
C VAL A 269 8.48 13.47 -32.49
N ASP A 270 9.08 13.21 -33.64
CA ASP A 270 9.89 14.21 -34.33
C ASP A 270 8.96 15.25 -34.97
N SER A 271 9.17 16.48 -34.54
CA SER A 271 8.55 17.70 -35.03
C SER A 271 9.32 18.25 -36.23
N THR A 272 8.77 18.11 -37.45
CA THR A 272 9.05 19.03 -38.55
C THR A 272 7.84 19.21 -39.48
N SER A 273 7.47 20.49 -39.66
CA SER A 273 6.70 21.18 -40.70
C SER A 273 6.66 20.51 -42.10
N SER A 274 5.72 20.70 -43.04
CA SER A 274 4.76 21.79 -43.34
C SER A 274 3.94 21.39 -44.59
N THR A 275 2.68 21.85 -44.65
CA THR A 275 1.86 22.26 -45.83
C THR A 275 1.73 21.33 -47.05
N GLU A 276 0.50 20.87 -47.36
CA GLU A 276 -0.26 21.30 -48.56
C GLU A 276 -1.67 20.68 -48.65
N ILE A 277 -2.48 21.28 -49.53
CA ILE A 277 -3.94 21.41 -49.54
C ILE A 277 -4.66 20.31 -50.35
N GLY A 278 -5.84 19.88 -49.87
CA GLY A 278 -7.03 19.71 -50.73
C GLY A 278 -7.48 18.29 -51.11
N SER A 279 -8.62 17.85 -50.55
CA SER A 279 -9.89 17.55 -51.25
C SER A 279 -10.72 16.42 -50.60
N ASN A 280 -12.02 16.62 -50.69
CA ASN A 280 -13.12 15.95 -49.99
C ASN A 280 -13.24 14.44 -50.18
N ALA A 281 -13.63 13.73 -49.11
CA ALA A 281 -14.57 12.62 -49.17
C ALA A 281 -15.25 12.41 -47.80
N GLU A 282 -16.56 12.59 -47.76
CA GLU A 282 -17.45 12.16 -46.68
C GLU A 282 -17.42 10.63 -46.54
N CYS A 283 -17.44 10.09 -45.30
CA CYS A 283 -18.50 9.18 -44.83
C CYS A 283 -18.22 8.66 -43.40
N ALA A 284 -19.31 8.48 -42.66
CA ALA A 284 -19.51 7.57 -41.53
C ALA A 284 -18.92 7.98 -40.16
N SER A 285 -19.76 8.73 -39.45
CA SER A 285 -19.86 8.77 -38.00
C SER A 285 -19.86 7.38 -37.36
N ASN A 286 -18.87 7.11 -36.52
CA ASN A 286 -19.00 6.16 -35.40
C ASN A 286 -18.41 6.84 -34.16
N GLN A 287 -19.28 7.50 -33.39
CA GLN A 287 -18.97 7.96 -32.04
C GLN A 287 -18.76 6.74 -31.15
N GLN A 288 -17.50 6.37 -30.92
CA GLN A 288 -17.13 5.57 -29.77
C GLN A 288 -17.15 6.49 -28.55
N HIS A 289 -18.19 6.33 -27.74
CA HIS A 289 -18.31 6.90 -26.41
C HIS A 289 -17.16 6.33 -25.56
N SER A 290 -16.04 7.05 -25.47
CA SER A 290 -15.02 6.78 -24.46
C SER A 290 -15.54 7.30 -23.13
N ASP A 291 -15.85 6.38 -22.22
CA ASP A 291 -16.25 6.69 -20.85
C ASP A 291 -15.17 7.55 -20.18
N VAL A 292 -15.54 8.79 -19.86
CA VAL A 292 -14.71 9.83 -19.23
C VAL A 292 -14.13 9.38 -17.86
N ASN A 293 -14.60 8.26 -17.31
CA ASN A 293 -14.14 7.68 -16.05
C ASN A 293 -12.81 6.91 -16.15
N ASP A 294 -12.43 6.37 -17.32
CA ASP A 294 -11.17 5.63 -17.47
C ASP A 294 -9.94 6.55 -17.50
N VAL A 295 -10.12 7.82 -17.89
CA VAL A 295 -9.05 8.83 -17.95
C VAL A 295 -8.55 9.20 -16.54
N HIS A 296 -9.39 9.08 -15.51
CA HIS A 296 -9.03 9.48 -14.16
C HIS A 296 -8.17 8.45 -13.41
N LEU A 297 -8.21 7.16 -13.78
CA LEU A 297 -7.36 6.12 -13.19
C LEU A 297 -5.90 6.17 -13.70
N LEU A 298 -5.70 6.73 -14.89
CA LEU A 298 -4.38 6.83 -15.54
C LEU A 298 -3.70 8.19 -15.33
N ASN A 299 -4.43 9.23 -14.91
CA ASN A 299 -3.87 10.58 -14.69
C ASN A 299 -2.78 10.67 -13.61
N GLY A 300 -2.56 9.60 -12.82
CA GLY A 300 -1.43 9.49 -11.89
C GLY A 300 -0.19 8.80 -12.47
N LEU A 301 -0.32 8.13 -13.62
CA LEU A 301 0.81 7.55 -14.35
C LEU A 301 1.42 8.67 -15.17
N ARG A 302 2.45 9.32 -14.63
CA ARG A 302 3.34 10.14 -15.46
C ARG A 302 3.81 9.25 -16.61
N ASP A 303 3.64 9.76 -17.82
CA ASP A 303 4.12 9.16 -19.07
C ASP A 303 5.50 8.52 -18.85
N GLY A 304 5.55 7.18 -18.77
CA GLY A 304 6.77 6.40 -18.49
C GLY A 304 6.83 5.54 -17.22
N SER A 305 5.81 5.53 -16.34
CA SER A 305 5.82 4.60 -15.18
C SER A 305 5.42 3.17 -15.60
N GLN A 306 6.38 2.25 -15.58
CA GLN A 306 6.18 0.85 -15.96
C GLN A 306 5.26 0.16 -14.94
N LEU A 307 4.14 -0.39 -15.42
CA LEU A 307 3.27 -1.24 -14.61
C LEU A 307 3.97 -2.55 -14.28
N ILE A 308 3.67 -3.10 -13.12
CA ILE A 308 4.08 -4.45 -12.74
C ILE A 308 2.86 -5.37 -12.67
N TYR A 309 3.13 -6.67 -12.85
CA TYR A 309 2.11 -7.70 -12.80
C TYR A 309 2.44 -8.66 -11.66
N LEU A 310 1.43 -8.93 -10.84
CA LEU A 310 1.52 -9.78 -9.67
C LEU A 310 0.56 -10.95 -9.80
N VAL A 311 0.87 -12.04 -9.13
CA VAL A 311 -0.06 -13.16 -8.90
C VAL A 311 -0.01 -13.53 -7.44
N GLU A 312 -1.16 -13.89 -6.89
CA GLU A 312 -1.26 -14.41 -5.53
C GLU A 312 -0.61 -15.80 -5.45
N THR A 313 0.04 -16.07 -4.33
CA THR A 313 0.77 -17.31 -4.05
C THR A 313 0.58 -17.73 -2.60
N ASN A 314 0.84 -19.00 -2.30
CA ASN A 314 1.00 -19.43 -0.91
C ASN A 314 2.21 -18.73 -0.28
N GLN A 315 2.21 -18.66 1.06
CA GLN A 315 3.39 -18.24 1.82
C GLN A 315 4.66 -18.95 1.33
N PRO A 316 5.72 -18.21 0.97
CA PRO A 316 6.98 -18.82 0.57
C PRO A 316 7.55 -19.72 1.67
N LYS A 317 8.04 -20.91 1.30
CA LYS A 317 8.55 -21.91 2.25
C LYS A 317 9.81 -21.44 2.99
N ASP A 318 10.53 -20.48 2.41
CA ASP A 318 11.72 -19.85 2.98
C ASP A 318 11.39 -18.68 3.92
N TYR A 319 10.11 -18.41 4.16
CA TYR A 319 9.63 -17.41 5.10
C TYR A 319 8.76 -18.07 6.19
N TRP A 320 9.12 -17.82 7.44
CA TRP A 320 8.30 -18.08 8.61
C TRP A 320 8.77 -17.16 9.73
N CYS A 321 7.88 -16.89 10.69
CA CYS A 321 8.17 -16.10 11.87
C CYS A 321 8.24 -16.99 13.11
N GLU A 322 9.23 -16.74 13.95
CA GLU A 322 9.25 -17.24 15.33
C GLU A 322 8.79 -16.14 16.28
N SER A 323 7.94 -16.47 17.26
CA SER A 323 7.48 -15.52 18.25
C SER A 323 8.50 -15.33 19.36
N ALA A 324 8.66 -14.10 19.82
CA ALA A 324 9.52 -13.73 20.93
C ALA A 324 8.76 -12.92 21.98
N GLU A 325 9.18 -13.03 23.23
CA GLU A 325 8.56 -12.32 24.35
C GLU A 325 8.99 -10.85 24.38
N TYR A 326 8.02 -9.96 24.62
CA TYR A 326 8.29 -8.54 24.84
C TYR A 326 8.69 -8.30 26.30
N VAL A 327 9.94 -7.91 26.51
CA VAL A 327 10.52 -7.58 27.83
C VAL A 327 10.78 -6.08 28.01
N GLY A 328 10.20 -5.24 27.15
CA GLY A 328 10.39 -3.80 27.14
C GLY A 328 9.53 -3.03 28.15
N PRO A 329 9.56 -1.68 28.12
CA PRO A 329 8.74 -0.84 28.99
C PRO A 329 7.23 -1.11 28.83
N SER A 330 6.47 -0.93 29.93
CA SER A 330 4.99 -1.07 29.93
C SER A 330 4.34 -0.23 28.83
N VAL A 331 3.35 -0.82 28.16
CA VAL A 331 2.50 -0.17 27.14
C VAL A 331 1.13 0.27 27.67
N VAL A 332 0.85 -0.04 28.95
CA VAL A 332 -0.32 0.42 29.71
C VAL A 332 0.07 1.60 30.59
#